data_AF-A0A972C940-F1
#
_entry.id   AF-A0A972C940-F1
#
_cell.length_a   1.000
_cell.length_b   1.000
_cell.length_c   1.000
_cell.angle_alpha   90.00
_cell.angle_beta   90.00
_cell.angle_gamma   90.00
#
_symmetry.space_group_name_H-M   'P 1'
#
loop_
_entity.id
_entity.type
_entity.pdbx_description
1 polymer ?
#
loop_
_entity_poly.entity_id
_entity_poly.type
_entity_poly.pdbx_seq_one_letter_code
_entity_poly.pdbx_strand_id
1 'polypeptide(L)'
;MKILITYDLRLLGSRFVRLKQIINDNFPNRWHSFDTSYIVSTDLTTEQVRDLLLPALNANDSVLVTELGNNWSGIGISEKNRLLLES
;
A
#
# COMPACT_ATOMS: atom_id res chain seq x y z
N MET A 1 -3.94 10.82 -6.51
CA MET A 1 -4.77 10.47 -5.31
C MET A 1 -3.94 9.64 -4.33
N LYS A 2 -4.23 9.66 -3.03
CA LYS A 2 -3.53 8.83 -2.03
C LYS A 2 -4.38 7.61 -1.68
N ILE A 3 -3.79 6.42 -1.74
CA ILE A 3 -4.46 5.16 -1.43
C ILE A 3 -3.71 4.44 -0.32
N LEU A 4 -4.45 3.97 0.69
CA LEU A 4 -3.96 3.03 1.69
C LEU A 4 -4.17 1.60 1.17
N ILE A 5 -3.08 0.85 1.09
CA ILE A 5 -3.04 -0.60 0.85
C ILE A 5 -2.65 -1.25 2.18
N THR A 6 -3.54 -2.03 2.78
CA THR A 6 -3.24 -2.76 4.02
C THR A 6 -3.60 -4.23 3.88
N TYR A 7 -2.86 -5.10 4.57
CA TYR A 7 -2.98 -6.55 4.43
C TYR A 7 -2.68 -7.28 5.73
N ASP A 8 -3.19 -8.51 5.85
CA ASP A 8 -2.81 -9.41 6.94
C ASP A 8 -1.48 -10.11 6.61
N LEU A 9 -0.39 -9.57 7.15
CA LEU A 9 0.96 -10.11 6.94
C LEU A 9 1.09 -11.58 7.40
N ARG A 10 0.32 -12.00 8.41
CA ARG A 10 0.39 -13.38 8.94
C ARG A 10 -0.10 -14.40 7.93
N LEU A 11 -1.07 -14.01 7.09
CA LEU A 11 -1.65 -14.89 6.08
C LEU A 11 -0.79 -14.97 4.82
N LEU A 12 -0.14 -13.86 4.44
CA LEU A 12 0.68 -13.75 3.24
C LEU A 12 1.91 -14.68 3.23
N GLY A 13 2.58 -14.85 4.38
CA GLY A 13 3.79 -15.67 4.47
C GLY A 13 4.84 -15.29 3.41
N SER A 14 5.35 -16.26 2.65
CA SER A 14 6.37 -16.02 1.61
C SER A 14 5.87 -15.19 0.42
N ARG A 15 4.55 -15.10 0.20
CA ARG A 15 3.97 -14.29 -0.90
C ARG A 15 4.12 -12.79 -0.67
N PHE A 16 4.39 -12.38 0.57
CA PHE A 16 4.72 -10.98 0.89
C PHE A 16 5.86 -10.44 0.03
N VAL A 17 6.87 -11.27 -0.29
CA VAL A 17 7.97 -10.85 -1.18
C VAL A 17 7.45 -10.43 -2.56
N ARG A 18 6.51 -11.20 -3.11
CA ARG A 18 5.90 -10.90 -4.41
C ARG A 18 4.98 -9.68 -4.33
N LEU A 19 4.18 -9.55 -3.28
CA LEU A 19 3.32 -8.39 -3.05
C LEU A 19 4.16 -7.10 -2.97
N LYS A 20 5.24 -7.14 -2.19
CA LYS A 20 6.19 -6.04 -2.02
C LYS A 20 6.85 -5.65 -3.34
N GLN A 21 7.24 -6.62 -4.17
CA GLN A 21 7.78 -6.35 -5.52
C GLN A 21 6.76 -5.61 -6.38
N ILE A 22 5.53 -6.15 -6.50
CA ILE A 22 4.47 -5.52 -7.29
C ILE A 22 4.22 -4.08 -6.84
N ILE A 23 4.11 -3.83 -5.52
CA ILE A 23 3.89 -2.47 -4.99
C ILE A 23 5.08 -1.57 -5.32
N ASN A 24 6.31 -2.04 -5.13
CA ASN A 24 7.51 -1.24 -5.38
C ASN A 24 7.68 -0.87 -6.86
N ASP A 25 7.35 -1.78 -7.77
CA ASP A 25 7.54 -1.62 -9.20
C ASP A 25 6.48 -0.68 -9.81
N ASN A 26 5.27 -0.65 -9.25
CA ASN A 26 4.15 0.14 -9.80
C ASN A 26 3.92 1.48 -9.09
N PHE A 27 4.43 1.66 -7.86
CA PHE A 27 4.22 2.88 -7.07
C PHE A 27 5.56 3.50 -6.65
N PRO A 28 6.18 4.34 -7.49
CA PRO A 28 7.43 5.02 -7.14
C PRO A 28 7.24 5.94 -5.92
N ASN A 29 6.12 6.65 -5.88
CA ASN A 29 5.74 7.57 -4.81
C ASN A 29 4.90 6.82 -3.78
N ARG A 30 5.59 6.13 -2.87
CA ARG A 30 4.99 5.29 -1.83
C ARG A 30 5.65 5.48 -0.48
N TRP A 31 4.90 5.12 0.55
CA TRP A 31 5.35 5.10 1.92
C TRP A 31 4.96 3.78 2.59
N HIS A 32 5.96 2.99 2.98
CA HIS A 32 5.79 1.77 3.76
C HIS A 32 5.89 2.11 5.26
N SER A 33 4.85 2.76 5.81
CA SER A 33 4.88 3.29 7.18
C SER A 33 4.81 2.20 8.25
N PHE A 34 4.20 1.07 7.91
CA PHE A 34 4.00 -0.08 8.77
C PHE A 34 4.31 -1.35 7.99
N ASP A 35 4.75 -2.42 8.67
CA ASP A 35 5.04 -3.70 8.03
C ASP A 35 3.82 -4.31 7.31
N THR A 36 2.61 -3.87 7.68
CA THR A 36 1.33 -4.37 7.17
C THR A 36 0.64 -3.43 6.19
N SER A 37 1.23 -2.27 5.86
CA SER A 37 0.54 -1.30 4.99
C SER A 37 1.44 -0.36 4.22
N TYR A 38 1.00 0.00 3.02
CA TYR A 38 1.56 1.06 2.20
C TYR A 38 0.54 2.19 2.03
N ILE A 39 1.05 3.42 1.97
CA ILE A 39 0.32 4.55 1.38
C ILE A 39 0.99 4.85 0.04
N VAL A 40 0.23 4.93 -1.04
CA VAL A 40 0.74 5.20 -2.39
C VAL A 40 0.08 6.45 -2.98
N SER A 41 0.85 7.23 -3.74
CA SER A 41 0.31 8.29 -4.60
C SER A 41 0.18 7.76 -6.02
N THR A 42 -1.02 7.78 -6.58
CA THR A 42 -1.33 7.21 -7.89
C THR A 42 -2.59 7.82 -8.50
N ASP A 43 -2.75 7.69 -9.82
CA ASP A 43 -3.96 8.04 -10.56
C ASP A 43 -4.89 6.82 -10.77
N LEU A 44 -4.48 5.63 -10.32
CA LEU A 44 -5.30 4.44 -10.34
C LEU A 44 -6.47 4.53 -9.35
N THR A 45 -7.60 3.93 -9.69
CA THR A 45 -8.71 3.74 -8.74
C THR A 45 -8.37 2.68 -7.70
N THR A 46 -9.15 2.64 -6.61
CA THR A 46 -9.01 1.60 -5.57
C THR A 46 -9.18 0.18 -6.14
N GLU A 47 -10.08 -0.03 -7.11
CA GLU A 47 -10.27 -1.31 -7.78
C GLU A 47 -9.05 -1.68 -8.64
N GLN A 48 -8.53 -0.74 -9.41
CA GLN A 48 -7.35 -0.97 -10.25
C GLN A 48 -6.12 -1.31 -9.40
N VAL A 49 -5.93 -0.62 -8.27
CA VAL A 49 -4.86 -0.96 -7.33
C VAL A 49 -5.08 -2.35 -6.75
N ARG A 50 -6.30 -2.70 -6.29
CA ARG A 50 -6.60 -4.06 -5.79
C ARG A 50 -6.28 -5.12 -6.85
N ASP A 51 -6.74 -4.93 -8.08
CA ASP A 51 -6.61 -5.91 -9.16
C ASP A 51 -5.15 -6.12 -9.57
N LEU A 52 -4.35 -5.05 -9.52
CA LEU A 52 -2.90 -5.09 -9.74
C LEU A 52 -2.16 -5.96 -8.71
N LEU A 53 -2.71 -6.11 -7.49
CA LEU A 53 -2.11 -6.92 -6.43
C LEU A 53 -2.50 -8.41 -6.51
N LEU A 54 -3.58 -8.76 -7.22
CA LEU A 54 -4.09 -10.15 -7.30
C LEU A 54 -3.03 -11.21 -7.66
N PRO A 55 -2.06 -10.96 -8.55
CA PRO A 55 -1.03 -11.96 -8.88
C PRO A 55 -0.13 -12.35 -7.70
N ALA A 56 -0.13 -11.59 -6.59
CA ALA A 56 0.60 -11.91 -5.37
C ALA A 56 -0.27 -12.58 -4.29
N LEU A 57 -1.59 -12.71 -4.49
CA LEU A 57 -2.54 -13.16 -3.48
C LEU A 57 -3.13 -14.53 -3.82
N ASN A 58 -3.66 -15.20 -2.80
CA ASN A 58 -4.49 -16.39 -2.94
C ASN A 58 -5.82 -16.22 -2.17
N ALA A 59 -6.67 -17.25 -2.22
CA ALA A 59 -8.01 -17.22 -1.63
C ALA A 59 -8.06 -17.02 -0.10
N ASN A 60 -6.95 -17.20 0.61
CA ASN A 60 -6.87 -17.02 2.07
C ASN A 60 -6.26 -15.67 2.47
N ASP A 61 -5.73 -14.91 1.52
CA ASP A 61 -5.11 -13.62 1.81
C ASP A 61 -6.18 -12.53 1.94
N SER A 62 -5.93 -11.53 2.79
CA SER A 62 -6.82 -10.38 2.99
C SER A 62 -6.07 -9.09 2.69
N VAL A 63 -6.62 -8.27 1.80
CA VAL A 63 -6.13 -6.94 1.46
C VAL A 63 -7.29 -5.95 1.47
N LEU A 64 -7.07 -4.76 2.01
CA LEU A 64 -7.97 -3.63 1.92
C LEU A 64 -7.26 -2.51 1.16
N VAL A 65 -7.94 -1.98 0.15
CA VAL A 65 -7.51 -0.82 -0.62
C VAL A 65 -8.58 0.25 -0.45
N THR A 66 -8.19 1.40 0.08
CA THR A 66 -9.10 2.53 0.31
C THR A 66 -8.44 3.85 -0.05
N GLU A 67 -9.23 4.79 -0.53
CA GLU A 67 -8.78 6.17 -0.67
C GLU A 67 -8.46 6.76 0.71
N LEU A 68 -7.34 7.47 0.79
CA LEU A 68 -6.93 8.21 1.98
C LEU A 68 -7.19 9.70 1.73
N GLY A 69 -8.05 10.28 2.55
CA GLY A 69 -8.33 11.71 2.51
C GLY A 69 -7.14 12.57 2.95
N ASN A 70 -7.28 13.88 2.76
CA ASN A 70 -6.22 14.84 3.10
C ASN A 70 -6.08 15.14 4.60
N ASN A 71 -7.04 14.70 5.42
CA ASN A 71 -7.06 14.94 6.86
C ASN A 71 -6.66 13.68 7.63
N TRP A 72 -5.38 13.57 7.98
CA TRP A 72 -4.86 12.48 8.80
C TRP A 72 -3.85 13.01 9.83
N SER A 73 -3.61 12.23 10.88
CA SER A 73 -2.66 12.56 11.95
C SER A 73 -2.04 11.27 12.49
N GLY A 74 -0.84 11.35 13.02
CA GLY A 74 -0.20 10.21 13.69
C GLY A 74 0.99 10.60 14.54
N ILE A 75 1.53 9.61 15.25
CA ILE A 75 2.60 9.75 16.24
C ILE A 75 3.76 8.85 15.83
N GLY A 76 4.99 9.34 15.89
CA GLY A 76 6.19 8.54 15.58
C GLY A 76 6.37 8.17 14.10
N ILE A 77 5.60 8.82 13.21
CA ILE A 77 5.69 8.67 11.76
C ILE A 77 6.51 9.83 11.17
N SER A 78 7.51 9.55 10.33
CA SER A 78 8.48 10.57 9.91
C SER A 78 7.95 11.51 8.81
N GLU A 79 8.23 12.79 8.96
CA GLU A 79 7.81 13.85 8.02
C GLU A 79 8.49 13.72 6.64
N LYS A 80 9.72 13.18 6.61
CA LYS A 80 10.45 12.87 5.37
C LYS A 80 9.65 11.95 4.45
N ASN A 81 8.95 10.97 5.01
CA ASN A 81 8.18 10.01 4.22
C ASN A 81 6.84 10.59 3.72
N ARG A 82 6.29 11.59 4.42
CA ARG A 82 5.13 12.35 3.94
C ARG A 82 5.44 13.06 2.62
N LEU A 83 6.63 13.66 2.49
CA LEU A 83 7.04 14.38 1.29
C LEU A 83 7.11 13.50 0.04
N LEU A 84 7.34 12.19 0.19
CA LEU A 84 7.32 11.23 -0.91
C LEU A 84 5.93 11.07 -1.56
N LEU A 85 4.87 11.53 -0.89
CA LEU A 85 3.49 11.45 -1.38
C LEU A 85 3.02 12.77 -2.03
N GLU A 86 3.83 13.82 -1.99
CA GLU A 86 3.50 15.14 -2.57
C GLU A 86 4.23 15.41 -3.89
N SER A 87 5.18 14.54 -4.27
CA SER A 87 5.88 14.51 -5.57
C SER A 87 5.14 13.67 -6.60
#